data_AF-A0A920NDW9-F1
#
_entry.id   AF-A0A920NDW9-F1
#
_cell.length_a   1.000
_cell.length_b   1.000
_cell.length_c   1.000
_cell.angle_alpha   90.00
_cell.angle_beta   90.00
_cell.angle_gamma   90.00
#
_symmetry.space_group_name_H-M   'P 1'
#
loop_
_entity.id
_entity.type
_entity.pdbx_description
1 polymer ?
#
loop_
_entity_poly.entity_id
_entity_poly.type
_entity_poly.pdbx_seq_one_letter_code
_entity_poly.pdbx_strand_id
1 'polypeptide(L)'
;MGRNRLCPINPLGMFIGAIIMFVVLGLIPGWIIAKILHGMGKLRIPREVEIAGLDYNMLELLKKTKEQFPLQLGKGDKLYGNSNKLD
;
A
#
# COMPACT_ATOMS: atom_id res chain seq x y z
N MET A 1 30.83 -34.25 25.13
CA MET A 1 30.74 -34.75 23.74
C MET A 1 29.41 -34.26 23.16
N GLY A 2 29.43 -33.08 22.53
CA GLY A 2 28.23 -32.41 22.02
C GLY A 2 27.63 -33.20 20.85
N ARG A 3 26.32 -33.43 20.88
CA ARG A 3 25.58 -34.03 19.76
C ARG A 3 25.14 -32.93 18.81
N ASN A 4 25.99 -32.56 17.85
CA ASN A 4 25.59 -31.84 16.66
C ASN A 4 24.85 -32.82 15.72
N ARG A 5 23.56 -33.05 16.02
CA ARG A 5 22.64 -33.71 15.09
C ARG A 5 22.34 -32.73 13.97
N LEU A 6 23.04 -32.87 12.85
CA LEU A 6 22.58 -32.30 11.59
C LEU A 6 21.28 -33.04 11.25
N CYS A 7 20.14 -32.41 11.57
CA CYS A 7 18.87 -32.84 11.02
C CYS A 7 19.02 -32.75 9.49
N PRO A 8 18.82 -33.85 8.74
CA PRO A 8 18.79 -33.76 7.29
C PRO A 8 17.61 -32.88 6.94
N ILE A 9 17.88 -31.62 6.62
CA ILE A 9 16.93 -30.74 5.99
C ILE A 9 16.62 -31.37 4.64
N ASN A 10 15.58 -32.20 4.59
CA ASN A 10 15.20 -32.89 3.37
C ASN A 10 14.73 -31.82 2.38
N PRO A 11 15.47 -31.53 1.30
CA PRO A 11 15.14 -30.45 0.37
C PRO A 11 13.74 -30.65 -0.24
N LEU A 12 13.27 -31.90 -0.35
CA LEU A 12 11.89 -32.22 -0.74
C LEU A 12 10.86 -31.69 0.27
N GLY A 13 11.11 -31.88 1.57
CA GLY A 13 10.24 -31.39 2.63
C GLY A 13 10.18 -29.86 2.67
N MET A 14 11.31 -29.19 2.45
CA MET A 14 11.37 -27.72 2.37
C MET A 14 10.64 -27.19 1.13
N PHE A 15 10.76 -27.87 -0.01
CA PHE A 15 10.07 -27.49 -1.25
C PHE A 15 8.54 -27.62 -1.11
N ILE A 16 8.07 -28.73 -0.55
CA ILE A 16 6.64 -28.95 -0.29
C ILE A 16 6.13 -27.94 0.75
N GLY A 17 6.90 -27.69 1.81
CA GLY A 17 6.59 -26.65 2.79
C GLY A 17 6.45 -25.27 2.15
N ALA A 18 7.37 -24.89 1.26
CA ALA A 18 7.29 -23.63 0.53
C ALA A 18 6.04 -23.55 -0.36
N ILE A 19 5.70 -24.62 -1.09
CA ILE A 19 4.49 -24.64 -1.93
C ILE A 19 3.22 -24.48 -1.07
N ILE A 20 3.14 -25.15 0.07
CA ILE A 20 1.98 -25.04 0.97
C ILE A 20 1.88 -23.62 1.54
N MET A 21 2.99 -22.99 1.93
CA MET A 21 2.96 -21.60 2.42
C MET A 21 2.54 -20.60 1.34
N PHE A 22 3.03 -20.74 0.11
CA PHE A 22 2.68 -19.84 -0.99
C PHE A 22 1.25 -20.06 -1.50
N VAL A 23 0.84 -21.31 -1.69
CA VAL A 23 -0.45 -21.63 -2.32
C VAL A 23 -1.58 -21.66 -1.29
N VAL A 24 -1.41 -22.40 -0.19
CA VAL A 24 -2.48 -22.63 0.78
C VAL A 24 -2.65 -21.44 1.71
N LEU A 25 -1.56 -20.85 2.20
CA LEU A 25 -1.64 -19.67 3.08
C LEU A 25 -1.54 -18.33 2.35
N GLY A 26 -0.98 -18.27 1.14
CA GLY A 26 -0.92 -17.04 0.35
C GLY A 26 -2.13 -16.88 -0.57
N LEU A 27 -2.19 -17.74 -1.60
CA LEU A 27 -3.15 -17.63 -2.69
C LEU A 27 -4.60 -17.90 -2.28
N ILE A 28 -4.87 -18.97 -1.51
CA ILE A 28 -6.24 -19.33 -1.13
C ILE A 28 -6.91 -18.24 -0.26
N PRO A 29 -6.34 -17.79 0.87
CA PRO A 29 -6.97 -16.75 1.68
C PRO A 29 -6.99 -15.41 0.96
N GLY A 30 -5.98 -15.08 0.15
CA GLY A 30 -5.98 -13.89 -0.70
C GLY A 30 -7.13 -13.89 -1.72
N TRP A 31 -7.37 -15.04 -2.37
CA TRP A 31 -8.46 -15.20 -3.34
C TRP A 31 -9.85 -15.16 -2.67
N ILE A 32 -9.97 -15.72 -1.47
CA ILE A 32 -11.21 -15.67 -0.68
C ILE A 32 -11.53 -14.21 -0.32
N ILE A 33 -10.56 -13.46 0.21
CA ILE A 33 -10.74 -12.05 0.58
C ILE A 33 -11.04 -11.20 -0.66
N ALA A 34 -10.33 -11.43 -1.77
CA ALA A 34 -10.57 -10.73 -3.03
C ALA A 34 -11.99 -10.99 -3.56
N LYS A 35 -12.50 -12.23 -3.45
CA LYS A 35 -13.89 -12.56 -3.84
C LYS A 35 -14.93 -11.88 -2.95
N ILE A 36 -14.70 -11.83 -1.64
CA ILE A 36 -15.59 -11.12 -0.72
C ILE A 36 -15.61 -9.62 -1.05
N LEU A 37 -14.44 -9.02 -1.27
CA LEU A 37 -14.31 -7.61 -1.62
C LEU A 37 -14.88 -7.29 -3.02
N HIS A 38 -14.82 -8.25 -3.95
CA HIS A 38 -15.49 -8.19 -5.25
C HIS A 38 -17.02 -8.21 -5.11
N GLY A 39 -17.55 -9.11 -4.27
CA GLY A 39 -18.99 -9.17 -3.98
C GLY A 39 -19.51 -7.93 -3.26
N MET A 40 -18.67 -7.26 -2.46
CA MET A 40 -18.97 -5.98 -1.81
C MET A 40 -18.85 -4.77 -2.75
N GLY A 41 -18.57 -4.96 -4.05
CA GLY A 41 -18.50 -3.88 -5.04
C GLY A 41 -17.28 -2.95 -4.89
N LYS A 42 -16.28 -3.30 -4.06
CA LYS A 42 -15.10 -2.47 -3.76
C LYS A 42 -13.84 -2.83 -4.55
N LEU A 43 -13.90 -3.85 -5.41
CA LEU A 43 -12.74 -4.30 -6.21
C LEU A 43 -12.53 -3.47 -7.48
N ARG A 44 -13.47 -2.57 -7.81
CA ARG A 44 -13.30 -1.55 -8.85
C ARG A 44 -13.46 -0.21 -8.16
N ILE A 45 -12.40 0.60 -8.17
CA ILE A 45 -12.48 1.99 -7.74
C ILE A 45 -13.44 2.67 -8.73
N PRO A 46 -14.59 3.20 -8.29
CA PRO A 46 -15.43 4.03 -9.14
C PRO A 46 -14.56 5.11 -9.78
N ARG A 47 -14.78 5.44 -11.06
CA ARG A 47 -13.95 6.43 -11.77
C ARG A 47 -13.91 7.78 -11.02
N GLU A 48 -14.95 8.04 -10.22
CA GLU A 48 -15.05 9.15 -9.28
C GLU A 48 -13.91 9.19 -8.24
N VAL A 49 -13.51 8.04 -7.69
CA VAL A 49 -12.47 7.91 -6.63
C VAL A 49 -11.05 7.68 -7.17
N GLU A 50 -10.88 7.43 -8.47
CA GLU A 50 -9.58 7.52 -9.14
C GLU A 50 -9.20 8.98 -9.43
N ILE A 51 -10.17 9.79 -9.88
CA ILE A 51 -9.98 11.22 -10.18
C ILE A 51 -9.82 12.04 -8.89
N ALA A 52 -10.44 11.56 -7.82
CA ALA A 52 -10.27 12.02 -6.46
C ALA A 52 -8.85 12.09 -5.92
N GLY A 53 -8.06 11.05 -6.23
CA GLY A 53 -6.83 10.74 -5.53
C GLY A 53 -6.97 10.60 -4.01
N LEU A 54 -5.89 10.18 -3.36
CA LEU A 54 -5.71 10.20 -1.90
C LEU A 54 -5.69 11.65 -1.33
N ASP A 55 -5.92 12.65 -2.16
CA ASP A 55 -5.49 14.03 -1.93
C ASP A 55 -6.64 15.01 -1.62
N TYR A 56 -7.88 14.52 -1.48
CA TYR A 56 -9.04 15.37 -1.18
C TYR A 56 -8.88 16.20 0.08
N ASN A 57 -8.32 15.60 1.14
CA ASN A 57 -8.11 16.31 2.39
C ASN A 57 -7.04 17.41 2.26
N MET A 58 -5.98 17.17 1.48
CA MET A 58 -4.93 18.18 1.28
C MET A 58 -5.44 19.33 0.42
N LEU A 59 -6.16 19.03 -0.67
CA LEU A 59 -6.76 20.02 -1.55
C LEU A 59 -7.79 20.91 -0.82
N GLU A 60 -8.64 20.31 0.02
CA GLU A 60 -9.63 21.06 0.81
C GLU A 60 -8.97 21.97 1.86
N LEU A 61 -7.94 21.47 2.55
CA LEU A 61 -7.15 22.26 3.51
C LEU A 61 -6.41 23.41 2.82
N LEU A 62 -5.88 23.18 1.62
CA LEU A 62 -5.22 24.22 0.82
C LEU A 62 -6.23 25.28 0.35
N LYS A 63 -7.44 24.88 -0.07
CA LYS A 63 -8.50 25.83 -0.48
C LYS A 63 -8.97 26.66 0.72
N LYS A 64 -9.22 26.02 1.87
CA LYS A 64 -9.65 26.70 3.10
C LYS A 64 -8.59 27.65 3.64
N THR A 65 -7.31 27.26 3.58
CA THR A 65 -6.18 28.12 3.97
C THR A 65 -6.05 29.33 3.03
N LYS A 66 -6.28 29.15 1.72
CA LYS A 66 -6.24 30.23 0.72
C LYS A 66 -7.36 31.26 0.88
N GLU A 67 -8.58 30.81 1.17
CA GLU A 67 -9.73 31.70 1.38
C GLU A 67 -9.66 32.45 2.71
N GLN A 68 -9.14 31.79 3.76
CA GLN A 68 -8.99 32.39 5.09
C GLN A 68 -7.82 33.40 5.15
N PHE A 69 -6.76 33.22 4.36
CA PHE A 69 -5.54 34.05 4.42
C PHE A 69 -4.96 34.38 3.02
N PRO A 70 -5.54 35.34 2.28
CA PRO A 70 -5.10 35.67 0.92
C PRO A 70 -3.74 36.39 0.83
N LEU A 71 -3.14 36.84 1.95
CA LEU A 71 -1.92 37.66 1.95
C LEU A 71 -0.60 36.91 2.23
N GLN A 72 -0.62 35.59 2.44
CA GLN A 72 0.59 34.80 2.75
C GLN A 72 0.99 33.78 1.67
N LEU A 73 0.44 33.94 0.47
CA LEU A 73 0.53 33.01 -0.66
C LEU A 73 1.85 33.11 -1.44
N GLY A 74 2.96 33.29 -0.73
CA GLY A 74 4.29 33.43 -1.34
C GLY A 74 5.42 32.73 -0.59
N LYS A 75 5.15 32.05 0.54
CA LYS A 75 6.19 31.36 1.33
C LYS A 75 6.09 29.84 1.29
N GLY A 76 4.87 29.27 1.18
CA GLY A 76 4.65 27.82 1.15
C GLY A 76 4.91 27.17 -0.22
N ASP A 77 4.57 27.87 -1.29
CA ASP A 77 4.78 27.50 -2.69
C ASP A 77 6.28 27.44 -3.05
N LYS A 78 7.13 28.24 -2.38
CA LYS A 78 8.59 28.14 -2.48
C LYS A 78 9.18 26.90 -1.80
N LEU A 79 8.46 26.24 -0.90
CA LEU A 79 8.92 25.02 -0.23
C LEU A 79 8.53 23.77 -1.02
N TYR A 80 7.31 23.72 -1.55
CA TYR A 80 6.85 22.62 -2.42
C TYR A 80 7.56 22.58 -3.79
N GLY A 81 7.94 23.74 -4.33
CA GLY A 81 8.73 23.81 -5.57
C GLY A 81 10.22 23.46 -5.39
N ASN A 82 10.75 23.48 -4.17
CA ASN A 82 12.18 23.26 -3.91
C ASN A 82 12.53 21.80 -3.61
N SER A 83 11.58 21.01 -3.08
CA SER A 83 11.77 19.57 -2.87
C SER A 83 11.92 18.79 -4.18
N ASN A 84 11.42 19.30 -5.31
CA ASN A 84 11.61 18.70 -6.64
C ASN A 84 12.92 19.16 -7.34
N LYS A 85 13.81 19.87 -6.63
CA LYS A 85 15.08 20.40 -7.16
C LYS A 85 16.30 19.89 -6.37
N LEU A 86 16.11 18.94 -5.46
CA LEU A 86 17.20 18.31 -4.70
C LEU A 86 17.47 16.86 -5.12
N ASP A 87 16.92 16.43 -6.25
CA ASP A 87 17.21 15.17 -6.95
C ASP A 87 17.88 15.45 -8.30
#